data_AF-A0A7C2VMQ9-F1
#
_entry.id   AF-A0A7C2VMQ9-F1
#
_cell.length_a   1.000
_cell.length_b   1.000
_cell.length_c   1.000
_cell.angle_alpha   90.00
_cell.angle_beta   90.00
_cell.angle_gamma   90.00
#
_symmetry.space_group_name_H-M   'P 1'
#
loop_
_entity.id
_entity.type
_entity.pdbx_description
1 polymer ?
#
loop_
_entity_poly.entity_id
_entity_poly.type
_entity_poly.pdbx_seq_one_letter_code
_entity_poly.pdbx_strand_id
1 'polypeptide(L)'
;MDVQCIFSRYIVDIALGMYVYTYPEFCEEEVQASVPRPWGFKVFEIVNGVDLEKADLENPEHPGNCDTTYVYVVEKVNVDSLTVCRELNKLLGCSRCELLGLKDAEALARQVAILRRCSRPMSSTELMYRNGYFKAVLWSCTDFLIHVGNRFYISIVFEEDRDVKAIQKRLESVQKHGYKFFELFWVPEVRYKETCDSSNW
;
A
#
# COMPACT_ATOMS: atom_id res chain seq x y z
N MET A 1 -1.54 -23.61 -31.06
CA MET A 1 -0.79 -22.95 -29.97
C MET A 1 -1.28 -23.60 -28.70
N ASP A 2 -0.50 -24.51 -28.14
CA ASP A 2 -0.85 -25.16 -26.88
C ASP A 2 -0.73 -24.13 -25.77
N VAL A 3 -1.87 -23.74 -25.20
CA VAL A 3 -1.88 -22.93 -23.99
C VAL A 3 -1.54 -23.88 -22.85
N GLN A 4 -0.25 -24.02 -22.55
CA GLN A 4 0.18 -24.56 -21.26
C GLN A 4 -0.36 -23.59 -20.20
N CYS A 5 -1.51 -23.91 -19.60
CA CYS A 5 -1.97 -23.26 -18.39
C CYS A 5 -0.96 -23.60 -17.29
N ILE A 6 -0.01 -22.69 -17.04
CA ILE A 6 0.87 -22.78 -15.88
C ILE A 6 0.00 -22.39 -14.68
N PHE A 7 -0.54 -23.42 -14.04
CA PHE A 7 -1.24 -23.28 -12.77
C PHE A 7 -0.29 -22.74 -11.70
N SER A 8 -0.83 -22.01 -10.73
CA SER A 8 -0.05 -21.66 -9.55
C SER A 8 0.54 -22.93 -8.93
N ARG A 9 1.85 -22.88 -8.66
CA ARG A 9 2.59 -23.99 -8.04
C ARG A 9 2.55 -23.92 -6.51
N TYR A 10 2.04 -22.83 -5.95
CA TYR A 10 2.00 -22.62 -4.50
C TYR A 10 0.63 -22.98 -3.94
N ILE A 11 0.61 -23.89 -2.95
CA ILE A 11 -0.63 -24.37 -2.33
C ILE A 11 -1.44 -23.23 -1.70
N VAL A 12 -0.76 -22.19 -1.19
CA VAL A 12 -1.38 -21.00 -0.60
C VAL A 12 -2.15 -20.22 -1.66
N ASP A 13 -1.56 -19.99 -2.82
CA ASP A 13 -2.20 -19.28 -3.92
C ASP A 13 -3.41 -20.05 -4.45
N ILE A 14 -3.31 -21.38 -4.58
CA ILE A 14 -4.44 -22.24 -4.93
C ILE A 14 -5.57 -22.11 -3.89
N ALA A 15 -5.23 -22.18 -2.60
CA ALA A 15 -6.20 -22.05 -1.51
C ALA A 15 -6.87 -20.66 -1.49
N LEU A 16 -6.17 -19.63 -1.95
CA LEU A 16 -6.68 -18.26 -2.13
C LEU A 16 -7.44 -18.07 -3.46
N GLY A 17 -7.59 -19.12 -4.27
CA GLY A 17 -8.28 -19.06 -5.56
C GLY A 17 -7.46 -18.42 -6.69
N MET A 18 -6.15 -18.22 -6.48
CA MET A 18 -5.21 -17.70 -7.48
C MET A 18 -4.66 -18.86 -8.33
N TYR A 19 -5.48 -19.36 -9.24
CA TYR A 19 -5.13 -20.52 -10.06
C TYR A 19 -4.18 -20.21 -11.22
N VAL A 20 -4.19 -18.99 -11.73
CA VAL A 20 -3.41 -18.57 -12.91
C VAL A 20 -2.82 -17.19 -12.67
N TYR A 21 -1.52 -17.03 -12.97
CA TYR A 21 -0.88 -15.72 -12.93
C TYR A 21 -1.06 -14.97 -14.26
N THR A 22 -1.06 -13.64 -14.20
CA THR A 22 -1.12 -12.77 -15.39
C THR A 22 0.03 -13.05 -16.38
N TYR A 23 1.21 -13.39 -15.85
CA TYR A 23 2.42 -13.68 -16.62
C TYR A 23 3.00 -15.03 -16.16
N PRO A 24 2.39 -16.15 -16.59
CA PRO A 24 2.77 -17.49 -16.16
C PRO A 24 4.24 -17.84 -16.47
N GLU A 25 4.80 -17.26 -17.54
CA GLU A 25 6.19 -17.43 -17.95
C GLU A 25 7.21 -16.91 -16.92
N PHE A 26 6.79 -16.08 -15.96
CA PHE A 26 7.65 -15.58 -14.88
C PHE A 26 7.69 -16.50 -13.66
N CYS A 27 6.83 -17.52 -13.60
CA CYS A 27 6.73 -18.42 -12.45
C CYS A 27 7.79 -19.53 -12.47
N GLU A 28 8.51 -19.69 -13.57
CA GLU A 28 9.55 -20.70 -13.71
C GLU A 28 10.91 -20.23 -13.21
N GLU A 29 11.09 -18.91 -13.07
CA GLU A 29 12.33 -18.29 -12.61
C GLU A 29 12.09 -17.71 -11.20
N GLU A 30 12.66 -18.33 -10.18
CA GLU A 30 12.67 -17.77 -8.83
C GLU A 30 13.63 -16.58 -8.76
N VAL A 31 13.18 -15.49 -8.13
CA VAL A 31 13.94 -14.27 -7.92
C VAL A 31 14.08 -14.06 -6.42
N GLN A 32 15.31 -13.98 -5.92
CA GLN A 32 15.56 -13.68 -4.51
C GLN A 32 15.57 -12.16 -4.32
N ALA A 33 14.48 -11.65 -3.79
CA ALA A 33 14.24 -10.22 -3.65
C ALA A 33 13.70 -9.90 -2.25
N SER A 34 14.14 -8.78 -1.68
CA SER A 34 13.62 -8.27 -0.42
C SER A 34 13.31 -6.78 -0.51
N VAL A 35 12.34 -6.33 0.28
CA VAL A 35 12.03 -4.91 0.45
C VAL A 35 12.50 -4.50 1.85
N PRO A 36 13.53 -3.65 1.99
CA PRO A 36 14.08 -3.29 3.29
C PRO A 36 13.14 -2.34 4.04
N ARG A 37 12.22 -2.88 4.83
CA ARG A 37 11.21 -2.09 5.55
C ARG A 37 11.78 -1.40 6.80
N PRO A 38 11.20 -0.26 7.22
CA PRO A 38 10.10 0.47 6.57
C PRO A 38 10.57 1.37 5.40
N TRP A 39 11.85 1.69 5.31
CA TRP A 39 12.37 2.74 4.43
C TRP A 39 12.29 2.41 2.93
N GLY A 40 12.38 1.14 2.59
CA GLY A 40 12.21 0.61 1.23
C GLY A 40 10.75 0.46 0.82
N PHE A 41 9.78 0.74 1.69
CA PHE A 41 8.36 0.72 1.34
C PHE A 41 7.70 2.02 1.78
N LYS A 42 7.59 2.97 0.86
CA LYS A 42 6.98 4.29 1.11
C LYS A 42 5.64 4.39 0.41
N VAL A 43 4.65 4.95 1.09
CA VAL A 43 3.31 5.17 0.55
C VAL A 43 2.80 6.57 0.89
N PHE A 44 2.47 7.34 -0.13
CA PHE A 44 1.97 8.70 0.03
C PHE A 44 0.57 8.79 -0.55
N GLU A 45 -0.37 9.27 0.25
CA GLU A 45 -1.74 9.45 -0.19
C GLU A 45 -1.84 10.61 -1.20
N ILE A 46 -2.76 10.48 -2.16
CA ILE A 46 -3.12 11.54 -3.08
C ILE A 46 -4.54 12.01 -2.73
N VAL A 47 -4.67 13.23 -2.20
CA VAL A 47 -5.93 13.79 -1.71
C VAL A 47 -6.26 15.07 -2.47
N ASN A 48 -7.46 15.16 -3.04
CA ASN A 48 -7.87 16.32 -3.87
C ASN A 48 -6.84 16.67 -4.97
N GLY A 49 -6.16 15.66 -5.53
CA GLY A 49 -5.10 15.83 -6.54
C GLY A 49 -3.74 16.27 -5.99
N VAL A 50 -3.62 16.48 -4.68
CA VAL A 50 -2.34 16.80 -4.01
C VAL A 50 -1.67 15.51 -3.58
N ASP A 51 -0.42 15.33 -4.03
CA ASP A 51 0.47 14.27 -3.57
C ASP A 51 1.14 14.68 -2.25
N LEU A 52 0.84 13.95 -1.18
CA LEU A 52 1.36 14.27 0.16
C LEU A 52 2.87 14.03 0.31
N GLU A 53 3.53 13.39 -0.65
CA GLU A 53 5.00 13.41 -0.73
C GLU A 53 5.53 14.85 -0.79
N LYS A 54 4.81 15.75 -1.46
CA LYS A 54 5.21 17.14 -1.69
C LYS A 54 4.73 18.11 -0.60
N ALA A 55 3.99 17.62 0.39
CA ALA A 55 3.54 18.45 1.50
C ALA A 55 4.75 18.87 2.34
N ASP A 56 4.92 20.19 2.52
CA ASP A 56 5.94 20.73 3.43
C ASP A 56 5.47 20.53 4.88
N LEU A 57 6.10 19.59 5.57
CA LEU A 57 5.85 19.29 6.98
C LEU A 57 6.77 20.07 7.91
N GLU A 58 7.78 20.76 7.38
CA GLU A 58 8.72 21.56 8.17
C GLU A 58 8.22 23.00 8.32
N ASN A 59 7.69 23.57 7.23
CA ASN A 59 7.14 24.93 7.21
C ASN A 59 5.72 24.93 6.60
N PRO A 60 4.75 24.30 7.27
CA PRO A 60 3.38 24.27 6.77
C PRO A 60 2.80 25.68 6.68
N GLU A 61 2.15 25.99 5.56
CA GLU A 61 1.24 27.13 5.50
C GLU A 61 0.16 26.94 6.57
N HIS A 62 0.05 27.89 7.49
CA HIS A 62 -0.92 27.78 8.57
C HIS A 62 -2.32 27.95 7.98
N PRO A 63 -3.19 26.93 8.06
CA PRO A 63 -4.58 27.16 7.75
C PRO A 63 -5.13 28.17 8.78
N GLY A 64 -6.03 29.04 8.35
CA GLY A 64 -6.68 30.03 9.23
C GLY A 64 -7.45 29.37 10.38
N ASN A 65 -8.27 30.15 11.09
CA ASN A 65 -9.05 29.62 12.22
C ASN A 65 -9.98 28.47 11.77
N CYS A 66 -9.77 27.27 12.32
CA CYS A 66 -10.67 26.13 12.17
C CYS A 66 -11.69 26.10 13.31
N ASP A 67 -12.98 25.94 13.00
CA ASP A 67 -14.03 25.85 14.02
C ASP A 67 -14.14 24.43 14.62
N THR A 68 -14.48 23.44 13.79
CA THR A 68 -14.80 22.08 14.27
C THR A 68 -14.02 20.96 13.61
N THR A 69 -13.40 21.21 12.46
CA THR A 69 -12.71 20.19 11.68
C THR A 69 -11.27 20.61 11.43
N TYR A 70 -10.37 19.68 11.67
CA TYR A 70 -8.93 19.85 11.56
C TYR A 70 -8.38 18.70 10.73
N VAL A 71 -7.79 19.00 9.59
CA VAL A 71 -7.15 18.03 8.71
C VAL A 71 -5.66 18.10 8.92
N TYR A 72 -5.08 17.02 9.42
CA TYR A 72 -3.63 16.89 9.59
C TYR A 72 -3.06 16.02 8.48
N VAL A 73 -1.92 16.43 7.92
CA VAL A 73 -1.05 15.49 7.20
C VAL A 73 -0.18 14.81 8.22
N VAL A 74 -0.21 13.47 8.22
CA VAL A 74 0.53 12.64 9.16
C VAL A 74 1.56 11.82 8.42
N GLU A 75 2.83 12.08 8.70
CA GLU A 75 3.92 11.18 8.40
C GLU A 75 4.05 10.16 9.54
N LYS A 76 4.14 8.87 9.21
CA LYS A 76 4.34 7.79 10.18
C LYS A 76 5.36 6.78 9.68
N VAL A 77 6.06 6.14 10.62
CA VAL A 77 7.02 5.06 10.38
C VAL A 77 6.87 4.01 11.48
N ASN A 78 6.69 2.74 11.11
CA ASN A 78 6.54 1.61 12.06
C ASN A 78 5.39 1.78 13.07
N VAL A 79 4.29 2.41 12.65
CA VAL A 79 3.06 2.56 13.44
C VAL A 79 1.87 2.37 12.51
N ASP A 80 0.81 1.69 12.95
CA ASP A 80 -0.42 1.55 12.16
C ASP A 80 -1.28 2.83 12.22
N SER A 81 -2.10 3.08 11.18
CA SER A 81 -2.88 4.31 11.10
C SER A 81 -3.92 4.47 12.23
N LEU A 82 -4.48 3.37 12.76
CA LEU A 82 -5.48 3.46 13.82
C LEU A 82 -4.85 3.89 15.15
N THR A 83 -3.65 3.37 15.46
CA THR A 83 -2.86 3.82 16.60
C THR A 83 -2.55 5.31 16.48
N VAL A 84 -2.10 5.79 15.32
CA VAL A 84 -1.88 7.23 15.07
C VAL A 84 -3.13 8.05 15.40
N CYS A 85 -4.29 7.65 14.88
CA CYS A 85 -5.56 8.33 15.16
C CYS A 85 -5.91 8.38 16.65
N ARG A 86 -5.70 7.25 17.36
CA ARG A 86 -5.97 7.15 18.80
C ARG A 86 -5.09 8.10 19.59
N GLU A 87 -3.79 8.11 19.31
CA GLU A 87 -2.84 8.97 20.02
C GLU A 87 -3.09 10.45 19.71
N LEU A 88 -3.38 10.81 18.45
CA LEU A 88 -3.76 12.17 18.08
C LEU A 88 -5.05 12.65 18.76
N ASN A 89 -6.09 11.82 18.77
CA ASN A 89 -7.35 12.14 19.47
C ASN A 89 -7.09 12.45 20.96
N LYS A 90 -6.28 11.62 21.62
CA LYS A 90 -5.93 11.79 23.03
C LYS A 90 -5.12 13.06 23.26
N LEU A 91 -4.12 13.31 22.42
CA LEU A 91 -3.20 14.43 22.58
C LEU A 91 -3.88 15.78 22.35
N LEU A 92 -4.67 15.88 21.28
CA LEU A 92 -5.34 17.11 20.86
C LEU A 92 -6.74 17.27 21.49
N GLY A 93 -7.15 16.29 22.30
CA GLY A 93 -8.45 16.25 22.98
C GLY A 93 -9.62 16.37 22.01
N CYS A 94 -9.59 15.56 20.94
CA CYS A 94 -10.62 15.53 19.89
C CYS A 94 -11.66 14.44 20.17
N SER A 95 -12.88 14.68 19.68
CA SER A 95 -13.99 13.73 19.84
C SER A 95 -13.96 12.57 18.85
N ARG A 96 -13.30 12.76 17.69
CA ARG A 96 -13.28 11.79 16.59
C ARG A 96 -12.03 11.99 15.73
N CYS A 97 -11.49 10.87 15.26
CA CYS A 97 -10.48 10.80 14.20
C CYS A 97 -11.01 9.91 13.07
N GLU A 98 -10.92 10.40 11.84
CA GLU A 98 -11.30 9.68 10.62
C GLU A 98 -10.08 9.64 9.69
N LEU A 99 -9.91 8.53 8.99
CA LEU A 99 -8.87 8.32 7.98
C LEU A 99 -9.55 8.03 6.65
N LEU A 100 -8.95 8.50 5.55
CA LEU A 100 -9.44 8.16 4.22
C LEU A 100 -9.07 6.74 3.80
N GLY A 101 -7.98 6.19 4.36
CA GLY A 101 -7.59 4.82 4.15
C GLY A 101 -6.49 4.41 5.12
N LEU A 102 -6.43 3.11 5.43
CA LEU A 102 -5.37 2.55 6.27
C LEU A 102 -4.08 2.39 5.45
N LYS A 103 -2.94 2.63 6.10
CA LYS A 103 -1.61 2.38 5.51
C LYS A 103 -0.89 1.33 6.34
N ASP A 104 -0.09 0.52 5.66
CA ASP A 104 0.76 -0.52 6.25
C ASP A 104 1.57 0.03 7.44
N ALA A 105 1.64 -0.73 8.53
CA ALA A 105 2.37 -0.32 9.73
C ALA A 105 3.89 -0.28 9.47
N GLU A 106 4.43 -1.25 8.74
CA GLU A 106 5.87 -1.42 8.47
C GLU A 106 6.28 -0.67 7.20
N ALA A 107 5.93 0.61 7.15
CA ALA A 107 6.13 1.49 6.01
C ALA A 107 6.37 2.92 6.49
N LEU A 108 7.10 3.69 5.67
CA LEU A 108 7.00 5.15 5.74
C LEU A 108 5.74 5.57 5.00
N ALA A 109 4.82 6.24 5.69
CA ALA A 109 3.57 6.66 5.08
C ALA A 109 3.26 8.13 5.35
N ARG A 110 2.76 8.85 4.35
CA ARG A 110 2.02 10.11 4.58
C ARG A 110 0.57 9.96 4.17
N GLN A 111 -0.32 10.32 5.07
CA GLN A 111 -1.77 10.24 4.89
C GLN A 111 -2.44 11.41 5.59
N VAL A 112 -3.71 11.68 5.28
CA VAL A 112 -4.50 12.63 6.07
C VAL A 112 -5.20 11.97 7.25
N ALA A 113 -5.29 12.70 8.36
CA ALA A 113 -6.15 12.39 9.49
C ALA A 113 -7.11 13.56 9.72
N ILE A 114 -8.41 13.27 9.73
CA ILE A 114 -9.47 14.25 9.95
C ILE A 114 -9.89 14.16 11.41
N LEU A 115 -9.66 15.22 12.16
CA LEU A 115 -9.94 15.31 13.58
C LEU A 115 -11.07 16.31 13.83
N ARG A 116 -12.02 15.96 14.70
CA ARG A 116 -13.20 16.80 14.97
C ARG A 116 -13.31 17.23 16.42
N ARG A 117 -13.71 18.50 16.60
CA ARG A 117 -13.99 19.15 17.90
C ARG A 117 -12.82 18.95 18.87
N CYS A 118 -11.63 19.33 18.43
CA CYS A 118 -10.42 19.28 19.24
C CYS A 118 -10.43 20.42 20.25
N SER A 119 -10.24 20.09 21.53
CA SER A 119 -10.12 21.09 22.59
C SER A 119 -8.75 21.78 22.61
N ARG A 120 -7.73 21.15 22.00
CA ARG A 120 -6.35 21.64 21.95
C ARG A 120 -5.73 21.39 20.57
N PRO A 121 -6.23 22.01 19.49
CA PRO A 121 -5.61 21.90 18.19
C PRO A 121 -4.20 22.51 18.24
N MET A 122 -3.23 21.85 17.60
CA MET A 122 -1.84 22.29 17.53
C MET A 122 -1.44 22.38 16.06
N SER A 123 -0.59 23.35 15.70
CA SER A 123 -0.12 23.47 14.31
C SER A 123 0.71 22.26 13.88
N SER A 124 1.48 21.69 14.81
CA SER A 124 2.23 20.45 14.60
C SER A 124 2.40 19.68 15.90
N THR A 125 2.62 18.38 15.79
CA THR A 125 2.97 17.50 16.89
C THR A 125 3.75 16.31 16.38
N GLU A 126 4.60 15.75 17.24
CA GLU A 126 5.36 14.54 16.97
C GLU A 126 5.32 13.62 18.19
N LEU A 127 5.28 12.32 17.96
CA LEU A 127 5.26 11.33 19.03
C LEU A 127 6.06 10.08 18.64
N MET A 128 6.92 9.65 19.56
CA MET A 128 7.53 8.32 19.53
C MET A 128 6.56 7.29 20.10
N TYR A 129 6.37 6.17 19.40
CA TYR A 129 5.54 5.06 19.86
C TYR A 129 6.29 3.74 19.68
N ARG A 130 6.78 3.18 20.79
CA ARG A 130 7.63 1.98 20.81
C ARG A 130 8.88 2.20 19.91
N ASN A 131 9.00 1.41 18.84
CA ASN A 131 10.07 1.48 17.83
C ASN A 131 9.66 2.26 16.56
N GLY A 132 8.53 2.97 16.59
CA GLY A 132 8.04 3.81 15.51
C GLY A 132 7.85 5.27 15.94
N TYR A 133 7.49 6.11 14.99
CA TYR A 133 7.18 7.51 15.22
C TYR A 133 6.08 7.99 14.27
N PHE A 134 5.44 9.09 14.64
CA PHE A 134 4.66 9.87 13.69
C PHE A 134 4.78 11.37 13.97
N LYS A 135 4.71 12.15 12.90
CA LYS A 135 4.64 13.61 12.89
C LYS A 135 3.35 14.02 12.20
N ALA A 136 2.53 14.81 12.88
CA ALA A 136 1.29 15.35 12.34
C ALA A 136 1.39 16.87 12.24
N VAL A 137 0.95 17.39 11.11
CA VAL A 137 0.99 18.82 10.80
C VAL A 137 -0.39 19.26 10.32
N LEU A 138 -0.95 20.28 10.96
CA LEU A 138 -2.24 20.84 10.60
C LEU A 138 -2.14 21.46 9.20
N TRP A 139 -2.94 20.94 8.27
CA TRP A 139 -2.85 21.25 6.84
C TRP A 139 -4.07 22.01 6.33
N SER A 140 -5.27 21.71 6.83
CA SER A 140 -6.50 22.38 6.40
C SER A 140 -7.59 22.30 7.47
N CYS A 141 -8.64 23.12 7.31
CA CYS A 141 -9.86 23.11 8.12
C CYS A 141 -11.09 22.61 7.33
N THR A 142 -10.90 22.00 6.15
CA THR A 142 -12.01 21.58 5.28
C THR A 142 -12.61 20.23 5.69
N ASP A 143 -13.92 20.09 5.53
CA ASP A 143 -14.62 18.80 5.63
C ASP A 143 -14.59 17.99 4.32
N PHE A 144 -14.15 18.59 3.22
CA PHE A 144 -14.22 17.97 1.89
C PHE A 144 -12.84 17.45 1.45
N LEU A 145 -12.64 16.14 1.59
CA LEU A 145 -11.46 15.44 1.12
C LEU A 145 -11.86 14.24 0.25
N ILE A 146 -11.28 14.16 -0.94
CA ILE A 146 -11.41 13.04 -1.86
C ILE A 146 -10.10 12.27 -1.89
N HIS A 147 -10.14 11.00 -1.51
CA HIS A 147 -9.05 10.06 -1.76
C HIS A 147 -9.01 9.71 -3.25
N VAL A 148 -7.93 10.09 -3.94
CA VAL A 148 -7.74 9.79 -5.36
C VAL A 148 -6.97 8.49 -5.54
N GLY A 149 -6.02 8.21 -4.64
CA GLY A 149 -5.19 7.02 -4.70
C GLY A 149 -3.97 7.14 -3.80
N ASN A 150 -2.96 6.33 -4.11
CA ASN A 150 -1.69 6.32 -3.38
C ASN A 150 -0.53 6.26 -4.37
N ARG A 151 0.54 6.98 -4.06
CA ARG A 151 1.83 6.84 -4.70
C ARG A 151 2.72 5.92 -3.88
N PHE A 152 3.24 4.88 -4.51
CA PHE A 152 4.15 3.92 -3.88
C PHE A 152 5.57 4.14 -4.37
N TYR A 153 6.52 4.12 -3.45
CA TYR A 153 7.94 4.02 -3.75
C TYR A 153 8.47 2.76 -3.07
N ILE A 154 8.88 1.79 -3.88
CA ILE A 154 9.34 0.49 -3.40
C ILE A 154 10.78 0.31 -3.85
N SER A 155 11.69 0.20 -2.89
CA SER A 155 13.06 -0.22 -3.13
C SER A 155 13.14 -1.73 -2.97
N ILE A 156 13.65 -2.41 -3.99
CA ILE A 156 13.83 -3.86 -3.98
C ILE A 156 15.33 -4.12 -3.99
N VAL A 157 15.80 -4.96 -3.07
CA VAL A 157 17.19 -5.39 -2.96
C VAL A 157 17.28 -6.83 -3.44
N PHE A 158 18.33 -7.10 -4.22
CA PHE A 158 18.61 -8.40 -4.81
C PHE A 158 19.96 -8.90 -4.31
N GLU A 159 20.09 -10.22 -4.16
CA GLU A 159 21.37 -10.85 -3.81
C GLU A 159 22.26 -11.03 -5.04
N GLU A 160 21.66 -11.22 -6.21
CA GLU A 160 22.37 -11.53 -7.45
C GLU A 160 21.97 -10.62 -8.64
N ASP A 161 22.93 -10.30 -9.51
CA ASP A 161 22.69 -9.50 -10.73
C ASP A 161 21.70 -10.16 -11.70
N ARG A 162 21.58 -11.49 -11.69
CA ARG A 162 20.60 -12.20 -12.53
C ARG A 162 19.17 -11.82 -12.16
N ASP A 163 18.90 -11.62 -10.87
CA ASP A 163 17.58 -11.32 -10.34
C ASP A 163 17.14 -9.89 -10.69
N VAL A 164 18.11 -8.96 -10.73
CA VAL A 164 17.88 -7.58 -11.22
C VAL A 164 17.39 -7.62 -12.67
N LYS A 165 18.07 -8.37 -13.54
CA LYS A 165 17.70 -8.49 -14.96
C LYS A 165 16.35 -9.18 -15.14
N ALA A 166 16.08 -10.21 -14.36
CA ALA A 166 14.79 -10.91 -14.36
C ALA A 166 13.65 -9.94 -14.01
N ILE A 167 13.79 -9.15 -12.94
CA ILE A 167 12.76 -8.19 -12.53
C ILE A 167 12.61 -7.03 -13.53
N GLN A 168 13.69 -6.54 -14.11
CA GLN A 168 13.61 -5.52 -15.17
C GLN A 168 12.72 -5.99 -16.33
N LYS A 169 12.93 -7.22 -16.81
CA LYS A 169 12.09 -7.83 -17.85
C LYS A 169 10.63 -7.96 -17.42
N ARG A 170 10.36 -8.32 -16.16
CA ARG A 170 8.99 -8.40 -15.62
C ARG A 170 8.30 -7.04 -15.57
N LEU A 171 9.02 -6.01 -15.12
CA LEU A 171 8.52 -4.64 -15.06
C LEU A 171 8.22 -4.08 -16.45
N GLU A 172 9.07 -4.35 -17.45
CA GLU A 172 8.81 -3.99 -18.84
C GLU A 172 7.51 -4.63 -19.36
N SER A 173 7.27 -5.91 -19.08
CA SER A 173 6.03 -6.59 -19.46
C SER A 173 4.80 -5.98 -18.78
N VAL A 174 4.88 -5.68 -17.48
CA VAL A 174 3.80 -5.03 -16.73
C VAL A 174 3.54 -3.62 -17.26
N GLN A 175 4.58 -2.85 -17.57
CA GLN A 175 4.43 -1.50 -18.11
C GLN A 175 3.77 -1.51 -19.49
N LYS A 176 4.12 -2.48 -20.34
CA LYS A 176 3.59 -2.58 -21.71
C LYS A 176 2.16 -3.14 -21.76
N HIS A 177 1.85 -4.11 -20.92
CA HIS A 177 0.60 -4.88 -21.04
C HIS A 177 -0.37 -4.69 -19.87
N GLY A 178 0.06 -4.01 -18.80
CA GLY A 178 -0.69 -3.82 -17.57
C GLY A 178 -0.80 -5.10 -16.75
N TYR A 179 -1.00 -4.96 -15.44
CA TYR A 179 -1.43 -6.08 -14.62
C TYR A 179 -2.93 -6.32 -14.84
N LYS A 180 -3.30 -7.48 -15.39
CA LYS A 180 -4.70 -7.87 -15.56
C LYS A 180 -5.14 -8.71 -14.38
N PHE A 181 -6.12 -8.20 -13.64
CA PHE A 181 -6.99 -9.08 -12.87
C PHE A 181 -7.84 -9.83 -13.89
N PHE A 182 -7.64 -11.14 -13.99
CA PHE A 182 -8.63 -11.97 -14.66
C PHE A 182 -9.87 -11.95 -13.77
N GLU A 183 -10.92 -11.26 -14.21
CA GLU A 183 -12.25 -11.49 -13.65
C GLU A 183 -12.55 -12.97 -13.90
N LEU A 184 -12.51 -13.77 -12.83
CA LEU A 184 -12.93 -15.17 -12.79
C LEU A 184 -14.44 -15.22 -13.07
N PHE A 185 -14.84 -14.89 -14.29
CA PHE A 185 -16.13 -15.30 -14.82
C PHE A 185 -16.05 -16.81 -14.96
N TRP A 186 -16.81 -17.48 -14.09
CA TRP A 186 -17.38 -18.81 -14.31
C TRP A 186 -16.51 -19.72 -15.18
N VAL A 187 -15.64 -20.51 -14.56
CA VAL A 187 -15.04 -21.66 -15.24
C VAL A 187 -16.18 -22.63 -15.57
N PRO A 188 -16.60 -22.80 -16.84
CA PRO A 188 -17.52 -23.87 -17.19
C PRO A 188 -16.75 -25.16 -17.00
N GLU A 189 -17.26 -26.07 -16.16
CA GLU A 189 -16.76 -27.43 -15.90
C GLU A 189 -15.49 -27.80 -16.68
N VAL A 190 -14.32 -27.65 -16.05
CA VAL A 190 -13.11 -28.32 -16.53
C VAL A 190 -13.36 -29.81 -16.38
N ARG A 191 -13.82 -30.47 -17.45
CA ARG A 191 -13.83 -31.93 -17.54
C ARG A 191 -12.38 -32.38 -17.55
N TYR A 192 -11.92 -32.89 -16.42
CA TYR A 192 -10.71 -33.70 -16.36
C TYR A 192 -10.89 -34.88 -17.32
N LYS A 193 -10.17 -34.87 -18.45
CA LYS A 193 -9.84 -36.11 -19.15
C LYS A 193 -8.66 -36.71 -18.41
N GLU A 194 -8.96 -37.65 -17.52
CA GLU A 194 -7.96 -38.59 -17.03
C GLU A 194 -7.47 -39.42 -18.23
N THR A 195 -6.28 -39.10 -18.72
CA THR A 195 -5.47 -40.05 -19.48
C THR A 195 -4.15 -40.19 -18.74
N CYS A 196 -4.20 -40.88 -17.60
CA CYS A 196 -3.03 -41.57 -17.09
C CYS A 196 -2.93 -42.88 -17.86
N ASP A 197 -2.07 -42.90 -18.86
CA ASP A 197 -1.67 -44.11 -19.56
C ASP A 197 -0.86 -44.97 -18.58
N SER A 198 -1.52 -45.95 -17.97
CA SER A 198 -0.96 -46.87 -16.98
C SER A 198 -0.28 -48.06 -17.64
N SER A 199 0.67 -47.81 -18.54
CA SER A 199 1.49 -48.85 -19.14
C SER A 199 2.94 -48.41 -19.27
N ASN A 200 3.63 -48.39 -18.13
CA ASN A 200 5.06 -48.66 -17.98
C ASN A 200 5.35 -48.94 -16.50
N TRP A 201 4.86 -50.09 -16.04
CA TRP A 201 5.42 -50.91 -14.96
C TRP A 201 5.36 -52.36 -15.41
#